data_AF-A0A3N9V1N0-F1
#
_entry.id   AF-A0A3N9V1N0-F1
#
_cell.length_a   1.000
_cell.length_b   1.000
_cell.length_c   1.000
_cell.angle_alpha   90.00
_cell.angle_beta   90.00
_cell.angle_gamma   90.00
#
_symmetry.space_group_name_H-M   'P 1'
#
loop_
_entity.id
_entity.type
_entity.pdbx_description
1 polymer ?
#
loop_
_entity_poly.entity_id
_entity_poly.type
_entity_poly.pdbx_seq_one_letter_code
_entity_poly.pdbx_strand_id
1 'polypeptide(L)'
;MNRQLALPLEFDPNQDFRQFRAGRDLEVVTHLREAATAAGPATLLLWGPEGSGKTHLLNACCALAHGWQRGTAYLPLGQLHPHGPAILEGLEYLEVVSLDDLDQVAGDLEWETGLFNLFNRMRERQGIWIGSAALPPQQLPFRLPDLISRLSWGITLKLHPLEDEDILLALSLRARAKGLDLPP
;
A
#
# COMPACT_ATOMS: atom_id res chain seq x y z
N MET A 1 -9.38 18.18 27.37
CA MET A 1 -9.64 16.72 27.21
C MET A 1 -9.04 16.31 25.88
N ASN A 2 -7.90 15.61 25.89
CA ASN A 2 -7.32 15.06 24.66
C ASN A 2 -8.24 13.97 24.15
N ARG A 3 -9.03 14.28 23.12
CA ARG A 3 -9.81 13.31 22.38
C ARG A 3 -8.82 12.53 21.52
N GLN A 4 -8.29 11.44 22.06
CA GLN A 4 -7.49 10.49 21.31
C GLN A 4 -8.44 9.87 20.26
N LEU A 5 -8.33 10.36 19.03
CA LEU A 5 -8.96 9.72 17.88
C LEU A 5 -8.19 8.43 17.65
N ALA A 6 -8.84 7.28 17.82
CA ALA A 6 -8.33 6.02 17.31
C ALA A 6 -8.29 6.16 15.78
N LEU A 7 -7.13 6.47 15.22
CA LEU A 7 -6.96 6.45 13.77
C LEU A 7 -7.15 4.99 13.32
N PRO A 8 -7.96 4.73 12.29
CA PRO A 8 -8.08 3.41 11.70
C PRO A 8 -6.82 3.14 10.86
N LEU A 9 -5.71 2.82 11.52
CA LEU A 9 -4.47 2.31 10.91
C LEU A 9 -4.55 0.80 10.62
N GLU A 10 -5.74 0.22 10.79
CA GLU A 10 -6.01 -1.20 10.61
C GLU A 10 -6.26 -1.52 9.14
N PHE A 11 -5.55 -2.53 8.65
CA PHE A 11 -5.80 -3.11 7.34
C PHE A 11 -7.08 -3.98 7.38
N ASP A 12 -7.71 -4.20 6.22
CA ASP A 12 -8.81 -5.15 6.08
C ASP A 12 -8.25 -6.59 6.01
N PRO A 13 -8.41 -7.42 7.05
CA PRO A 13 -7.85 -8.77 7.08
C PRO A 13 -8.52 -9.71 6.05
N ASN A 14 -9.66 -9.31 5.48
CA ASN A 14 -10.29 -10.08 4.42
C ASN A 14 -9.59 -9.88 3.08
N GLN A 15 -8.84 -8.78 2.89
CA GLN A 15 -8.10 -8.54 1.65
C GLN A 15 -6.74 -9.20 1.73
N ASP A 16 -6.69 -10.51 1.48
CA ASP A 16 -5.46 -11.31 1.47
C ASP A 16 -5.04 -11.77 0.06
N PHE A 17 -3.83 -12.32 -0.05
CA PHE A 17 -3.31 -12.82 -1.33
C PHE A 17 -4.10 -14.01 -1.90
N ARG A 18 -4.85 -14.76 -1.09
CA ARG A 18 -5.68 -15.90 -1.56
C ARG A 18 -6.91 -15.42 -2.30
N GLN A 19 -7.40 -14.23 -1.94
CA GLN A 19 -8.52 -13.57 -2.59
C GLN A 19 -8.10 -12.70 -3.78
N PHE A 20 -6.81 -12.43 -3.95
CA PHE A 20 -6.29 -11.72 -5.11
C PHE A 20 -6.17 -12.65 -6.33
N ARG A 21 -6.47 -12.12 -7.52
CA ARG A 21 -6.27 -12.83 -8.78
C ARG A 21 -5.06 -12.22 -9.47
N ALA A 22 -3.96 -12.96 -9.43
CA ALA A 22 -2.69 -12.47 -9.96
C ALA A 22 -2.72 -12.27 -11.47
N GLY A 23 -3.39 -13.15 -12.24
CA GLY A 23 -3.41 -13.05 -13.70
C GLY A 23 -2.00 -12.87 -14.27
N ARG A 24 -1.80 -11.75 -14.98
CA ARG A 24 -0.50 -11.36 -15.56
C ARG A 24 0.47 -10.72 -14.56
N ASP A 25 0.01 -10.39 -13.36
CA ASP A 25 0.76 -9.72 -12.29
C ASP A 25 1.35 -10.70 -11.25
N LEU A 26 1.61 -11.96 -11.63
CA LEU A 26 2.17 -12.98 -10.74
C LEU A 26 3.53 -12.60 -10.14
N GLU A 27 4.37 -11.91 -10.93
CA GLU A 27 5.66 -11.40 -10.47
C GLU A 27 5.48 -10.31 -9.41
N VAL A 28 4.50 -9.42 -9.59
CA VAL A 28 4.13 -8.39 -8.60
C VAL A 28 3.73 -9.03 -7.29
N VAL A 29 2.86 -10.03 -7.34
CA VAL A 29 2.42 -10.78 -6.15
C VAL A 29 3.59 -11.48 -5.46
N THR A 30 4.52 -12.04 -6.23
CA THR A 30 5.71 -12.70 -5.69
C THR A 30 6.57 -11.72 -4.89
N HIS A 31 6.95 -10.59 -5.50
CA HIS A 31 7.75 -9.56 -4.83
C HIS A 31 7.08 -8.99 -3.58
N LEU A 32 5.76 -8.78 -3.63
CA LEU A 32 5.01 -8.28 -2.47
C LEU A 32 4.99 -9.30 -1.32
N ARG A 33 4.85 -10.59 -1.61
CA ARG A 33 4.90 -11.64 -0.59
C ARG A 33 6.28 -11.74 0.05
N GLU A 34 7.34 -11.73 -0.77
CA GLU A 34 8.72 -11.75 -0.28
C GLU A 34 9.04 -10.52 0.57
N ALA A 35 8.58 -9.33 0.15
CA ALA A 35 8.72 -8.11 0.92
C ALA A 35 8.02 -8.22 2.27
N ALA A 36 6.74 -8.60 2.30
CA ALA A 36 5.96 -8.73 3.53
C ALA A 36 6.60 -9.71 4.55
N THR A 37 7.32 -10.73 4.09
CA THR A 37 8.04 -11.68 4.94
C THR A 37 9.53 -11.34 5.15
N ALA A 38 9.98 -10.12 4.80
CA ALA A 38 11.38 -9.68 4.88
C ALA A 38 12.39 -10.59 4.15
N ALA A 39 11.94 -11.31 3.13
CA ALA A 39 12.76 -12.14 2.28
C ALA A 39 13.13 -11.45 0.95
N GLY A 40 12.62 -10.24 0.72
CA GLY A 40 12.74 -9.53 -0.56
C GLY A 40 13.05 -8.04 -0.40
N PRO A 41 12.65 -7.20 -1.37
CA PRO A 41 12.94 -5.77 -1.34
C PRO A 41 12.28 -5.08 -0.15
N ALA A 42 12.98 -4.11 0.44
CA ALA A 42 12.46 -3.30 1.55
C ALA A 42 11.65 -2.08 1.08
N THR A 43 11.63 -1.80 -0.22
CA THR A 43 10.94 -0.64 -0.78
C THR A 43 10.28 -1.02 -2.09
N LEU A 44 8.96 -0.89 -2.14
CA LEU A 44 8.18 -1.16 -3.33
C LEU A 44 7.17 -0.04 -3.56
N LEU A 45 6.91 0.26 -4.82
CA LEU A 45 5.82 1.13 -5.24
C LEU A 45 4.96 0.40 -6.26
N LEU A 46 3.69 0.23 -5.94
CA LEU A 46 2.65 -0.22 -6.87
C LEU A 46 2.10 0.98 -7.63
N TRP A 47 1.93 0.84 -8.93
CA TRP A 47 1.21 1.84 -9.70
C TRP A 47 0.32 1.24 -10.78
N GLY A 48 -0.76 1.92 -11.10
CA GLY A 48 -1.72 1.45 -12.08
C GLY A 48 -3.06 2.16 -11.96
N PRO A 49 -3.97 1.94 -12.91
CA PRO A 49 -5.27 2.61 -12.93
C PRO A 49 -6.12 2.27 -11.69
N GLU A 50 -7.18 3.04 -11.47
CA GLU A 50 -8.21 2.68 -10.50
C GLU A 50 -8.76 1.27 -10.80
N GLY A 51 -9.11 0.52 -9.76
CA GLY A 51 -9.63 -0.84 -9.91
C GLY A 51 -8.58 -1.93 -10.18
N SER A 52 -7.29 -1.60 -10.31
CA SER A 52 -6.22 -2.60 -10.53
C SER A 52 -5.83 -3.42 -9.28
N GLY A 53 -6.49 -3.20 -8.14
CA GLY A 53 -6.25 -3.96 -6.92
C GLY A 53 -5.08 -3.49 -6.04
N LYS A 54 -4.57 -2.27 -6.25
CA LYS A 54 -3.52 -1.63 -5.39
C LYS A 54 -3.83 -1.76 -3.90
N THR A 55 -4.98 -1.22 -3.46
CA THR A 55 -5.45 -1.28 -2.07
C THR A 55 -5.53 -2.71 -1.54
N HIS A 56 -6.06 -3.64 -2.34
CA HIS A 56 -6.16 -5.05 -1.95
C HIS A 56 -4.78 -5.65 -1.68
N LEU A 57 -3.82 -5.40 -2.56
CA LEU A 57 -2.45 -5.90 -2.41
C LEU A 57 -1.72 -5.27 -1.22
N LEU A 58 -1.91 -3.97 -0.96
CA LEU A 58 -1.36 -3.32 0.23
C LEU A 58 -1.92 -3.94 1.52
N ASN A 59 -3.23 -4.16 1.58
CA ASN A 59 -3.87 -4.85 2.71
C ASN A 59 -3.37 -6.29 2.84
N ALA A 60 -3.19 -7.01 1.73
CA ALA A 60 -2.69 -8.37 1.71
C ALA A 60 -1.24 -8.47 2.24
N CYS A 61 -0.40 -7.48 1.96
CA CYS A 61 0.94 -7.38 2.56
C CYS A 61 0.86 -7.22 4.08
N CYS A 62 0.02 -6.30 4.58
CA CYS A 62 -0.17 -6.11 6.01
C CYS A 62 -0.73 -7.36 6.67
N ALA A 63 -1.75 -7.99 6.09
CA ALA A 63 -2.35 -9.23 6.61
C ALA A 63 -1.34 -10.39 6.66
N LEU A 64 -0.52 -10.55 5.61
CA LEU A 64 0.52 -11.57 5.59
C LEU A 64 1.56 -11.29 6.68
N ALA A 65 2.13 -10.07 6.73
CA ALA A 65 3.14 -9.72 7.73
C ALA A 65 2.60 -9.81 9.17
N HIS A 66 1.34 -9.42 9.40
CA HIS A 66 0.68 -9.61 10.69
C HIS A 66 0.56 -11.09 11.08
N GLY A 67 0.26 -11.97 10.12
CA GLY A 67 0.27 -13.42 10.34
C GLY A 67 1.64 -13.99 10.74
N TRP A 68 2.72 -13.29 10.39
CA TRP A 68 4.09 -13.56 10.85
C TRP A 68 4.45 -12.84 12.17
N GLN A 69 3.45 -12.32 12.88
CA GLN A 69 3.57 -11.55 14.14
C GLN A 69 4.41 -10.27 14.02
N ARG A 70 4.43 -9.67 12.83
CA ARG A 70 5.18 -8.44 12.57
C ARG A 70 4.34 -7.21 12.83
N GLY A 71 4.98 -6.12 13.25
CA GLY A 71 4.32 -4.82 13.38
C GLY A 71 3.95 -4.27 12.00
N THR A 72 2.67 -3.97 11.76
CA THR A 72 2.19 -3.46 10.46
C THR A 72 1.28 -2.26 10.59
N ALA A 73 1.26 -1.40 9.58
CA ALA A 73 0.24 -0.35 9.43
C ALA A 73 -0.15 -0.16 7.96
N TYR A 74 -1.44 0.12 7.75
CA TYR A 74 -1.99 0.54 6.47
C TYR A 74 -2.54 1.96 6.59
N LEU A 75 -2.19 2.83 5.64
CA LEU A 75 -2.56 4.25 5.65
C LEU A 75 -3.17 4.67 4.32
N PRO A 76 -4.50 4.89 4.24
CA PRO A 76 -5.14 5.46 3.07
C PRO A 76 -4.95 6.97 3.03
N LEU A 77 -3.97 7.47 2.27
CA LEU A 77 -3.56 8.87 2.36
C LEU A 77 -4.64 9.86 1.90
N GLY A 78 -5.53 9.48 0.98
CA GLY A 78 -6.67 10.31 0.60
C GLY A 78 -7.62 10.61 1.78
N GLN A 79 -7.79 9.68 2.72
CA GLN A 79 -8.60 9.90 3.92
C GLN A 79 -7.82 10.64 5.01
N LEU A 80 -6.50 10.48 5.00
CA LEU A 80 -5.62 10.98 6.05
C LEU A 80 -5.07 12.38 5.76
N HIS A 81 -5.08 12.83 4.50
CA HIS A 81 -4.57 14.13 4.07
C HIS A 81 -5.04 15.31 4.96
N PRO A 82 -6.34 15.42 5.35
CA PRO A 82 -6.82 16.50 6.22
C PRO A 82 -6.27 16.49 7.65
N HIS A 83 -5.67 15.38 8.11
CA HIS A 83 -5.12 15.23 9.45
C HIS A 83 -3.65 15.65 9.56
N GLY A 84 -3.00 15.93 8.42
CA GLY A 84 -1.61 16.37 8.35
C GLY A 84 -0.58 15.25 8.55
N PRO A 85 0.71 15.53 8.23
CA PRO A 85 1.76 14.50 8.18
C PRO A 85 2.23 13.99 9.55
N ALA A 86 1.82 14.61 10.65
CA ALA A 86 2.20 14.19 12.01
C ALA A 86 1.76 12.73 12.32
N ILE A 87 0.74 12.22 11.63
CA ILE A 87 0.30 10.83 11.75
C ILE A 87 1.36 9.81 11.29
N LEU A 88 2.36 10.26 10.53
CA LEU A 88 3.47 9.42 10.05
C LEU A 88 4.55 9.21 11.12
N GLU A 89 4.50 9.96 12.22
CA GLU A 89 5.45 9.83 13.33
C GLU A 89 5.25 8.52 14.08
N GLY A 90 6.35 7.84 14.40
CA GLY A 90 6.31 6.57 15.12
C GLY A 90 6.03 5.36 14.24
N LEU A 91 5.60 5.54 12.99
CA LEU A 91 5.43 4.43 12.05
C LEU A 91 6.77 3.74 11.73
N GLU A 92 7.90 4.44 11.89
CA GLU A 92 9.23 3.86 11.73
C GLU A 92 9.57 2.75 12.74
N TYR A 93 8.78 2.54 13.80
CA TYR A 93 8.95 1.43 14.74
C TYR A 93 8.26 0.15 14.26
N LEU A 94 7.45 0.23 13.20
CA LEU A 94 6.79 -0.92 12.59
C LEU A 94 7.70 -1.54 11.54
N GLU A 95 7.45 -2.82 11.25
CA GLU A 95 8.26 -3.58 10.30
C GLU A 95 7.73 -3.47 8.88
N VAL A 96 6.42 -3.26 8.70
CA VAL A 96 5.79 -3.10 7.39
C VAL A 96 4.82 -1.92 7.41
N VAL A 97 5.06 -0.91 6.57
CA VAL A 97 4.18 0.25 6.42
C VAL A 97 3.71 0.33 4.98
N SER A 98 2.40 0.23 4.79
CA SER A 98 1.72 0.36 3.50
C SER A 98 1.03 1.71 3.40
N LEU A 99 1.38 2.52 2.40
CA LEU A 99 0.81 3.84 2.12
C LEU A 99 0.01 3.78 0.82
N ASP A 100 -1.29 3.98 0.89
CA ASP A 100 -2.19 3.96 -0.27
C ASP A 100 -2.39 5.36 -0.84
N ASP A 101 -2.50 5.44 -2.16
CA ASP A 101 -2.84 6.63 -2.93
C ASP A 101 -1.91 7.83 -2.65
N LEU A 102 -0.60 7.63 -2.83
CA LEU A 102 0.43 8.67 -2.68
C LEU A 102 0.16 9.93 -3.53
N ASP A 103 -0.52 9.78 -4.67
CA ASP A 103 -0.94 10.89 -5.52
C ASP A 103 -1.88 11.88 -4.81
N GLN A 104 -2.62 11.45 -3.78
CA GLN A 104 -3.56 12.32 -3.05
C GLN A 104 -2.87 13.40 -2.22
N VAL A 105 -1.59 13.22 -1.91
CA VAL A 105 -0.80 14.18 -1.12
C VAL A 105 0.33 14.81 -1.94
N ALA A 106 0.41 14.48 -3.23
CA ALA A 106 1.41 15.03 -4.13
C ALA A 106 1.14 16.51 -4.41
N GLY A 107 2.18 17.35 -4.34
CA GLY A 107 2.08 18.80 -4.45
C GLY A 107 1.98 19.53 -3.11
N ASP A 108 1.73 18.80 -2.02
CA ASP A 108 1.72 19.32 -0.66
C ASP A 108 3.08 19.10 0.00
N LEU A 109 3.85 20.19 0.15
CA LEU A 109 5.23 20.12 0.65
C LEU A 109 5.34 19.56 2.08
N GLU A 110 4.35 19.79 2.94
CA GLU A 110 4.39 19.26 4.32
C GLU A 110 4.26 17.74 4.31
N TRP A 111 3.33 17.23 3.51
CA TRP A 111 3.15 15.79 3.31
C TRP A 111 4.33 15.14 2.62
N GLU A 112 4.85 15.74 1.55
CA GLU A 112 6.05 15.25 0.86
C GLU A 112 7.26 15.16 1.79
N THR A 113 7.46 16.18 2.63
CA THR A 113 8.53 16.17 3.65
C THR A 113 8.30 15.07 4.68
N GLY A 114 7.06 14.89 5.14
CA GLY A 114 6.69 13.80 6.06
C GLY A 114 6.97 12.41 5.49
N LEU A 115 6.57 12.17 4.23
CA LEU A 115 6.81 10.93 3.51
C LEU A 115 8.30 10.66 3.31
N PHE A 116 9.07 11.68 2.90
CA PHE A 116 10.51 11.58 2.74
C PHE A 116 11.21 11.22 4.06
N ASN A 117 10.81 11.86 5.16
CA ASN A 117 11.38 11.60 6.47
C ASN A 117 11.02 10.19 6.96
N LEU A 118 9.75 9.75 6.80
CA LEU A 118 9.33 8.39 7.13
C LEU A 118 10.13 7.36 6.34
N PHE A 119 10.31 7.57 5.03
CA PHE A 119 11.10 6.69 4.17
C PHE A 119 12.52 6.51 4.72
N ASN A 120 13.19 7.61 5.07
CA ASN A 120 14.56 7.56 5.60
C ASN A 120 14.62 6.78 6.92
N ARG A 121 13.72 7.09 7.86
CA ARG A 121 13.69 6.42 9.17
C ARG A 121 13.37 4.94 9.07
N MET A 122 12.43 4.55 8.21
CA MET A 122 12.11 3.15 7.92
C MET A 122 13.32 2.42 7.35
N ARG A 123 14.00 3.02 6.36
CA ARG A 123 15.19 2.43 5.74
C ARG A 123 16.32 2.23 6.74
N GLU A 124 16.59 3.21 7.61
CA GLU A 124 17.61 3.11 8.67
C GLU A 124 17.35 1.93 9.61
N ARG A 125 16.08 1.59 9.82
CA ARG A 125 15.62 0.50 10.67
C ARG A 125 15.36 -0.80 9.92
N GLN A 126 15.65 -0.85 8.63
CA GLN A 126 15.41 -2.00 7.77
C GLN A 126 13.91 -2.40 7.71
N GLY A 127 13.02 -1.43 7.93
CA GLY A 127 11.58 -1.61 7.75
C GLY A 127 11.21 -1.69 6.27
N ILE A 128 10.09 -2.37 6.00
CA ILE A 128 9.53 -2.52 4.65
C ILE A 128 8.53 -1.39 4.42
N TRP A 129 8.77 -0.62 3.36
CA TRP A 129 7.91 0.45 2.90
C TRP A 129 7.26 0.05 1.58
N ILE A 130 5.92 0.12 1.52
CA ILE A 130 5.15 -0.23 0.32
C ILE A 130 4.20 0.92 0.02
N GLY A 131 4.36 1.55 -1.14
CA GLY A 131 3.47 2.62 -1.60
C GLY A 131 2.53 2.15 -2.70
N SER A 132 1.43 2.87 -2.90
CA SER A 132 0.65 2.81 -4.12
C SER A 132 0.42 4.19 -4.72
N ALA A 133 0.24 4.26 -6.05
CA ALA A 133 -0.17 5.48 -6.73
C ALA A 133 -0.89 5.18 -8.06
N ALA A 134 -1.55 6.18 -8.64
CA ALA A 134 -2.13 6.07 -9.99
C ALA A 134 -1.06 6.02 -11.10
N LEU A 135 0.08 6.69 -10.90
CA LEU A 135 1.13 6.94 -11.88
C LEU A 135 2.51 6.49 -11.36
N PRO A 136 3.49 6.22 -12.24
CA PRO A 136 4.86 5.91 -11.80
C PRO A 136 5.53 7.11 -11.12
N PRO A 137 6.60 6.90 -10.30
CA PRO A 137 7.19 7.95 -9.46
C PRO A 137 7.53 9.25 -10.20
N GLN A 138 8.05 9.14 -11.42
CA GLN A 138 8.53 10.29 -12.19
C GLN A 138 7.39 11.13 -12.80
N GLN A 139 6.16 10.61 -12.78
CA GLN A 139 4.97 11.29 -13.29
C GLN A 139 4.05 11.82 -12.17
N LEU A 140 4.34 11.50 -10.91
CA LEU A 140 3.61 12.04 -9.79
C LEU A 140 3.94 13.53 -9.64
N PRO A 141 2.94 14.39 -9.34
CA PRO A 141 3.13 15.84 -9.24
C PRO A 141 3.82 16.26 -7.94
N PHE A 142 4.79 15.46 -7.46
CA PHE A 142 5.60 15.78 -6.29
C PHE A 142 6.51 16.97 -6.58
N ARG A 143 6.60 17.88 -5.61
CA ARG A 143 7.46 19.07 -5.70
C ARG A 143 8.86 18.81 -5.16
N LEU A 144 9.02 17.85 -4.25
CA LEU A 144 10.28 17.49 -3.61
C LEU A 144 11.05 16.45 -4.44
N PRO A 145 12.13 16.82 -5.14
CA PRO A 145 12.85 15.90 -6.04
C PRO A 145 13.52 14.74 -5.29
N ASP A 146 13.90 14.98 -4.03
CA ASP A 146 14.50 13.95 -3.18
C ASP A 146 13.53 12.80 -2.90
N LEU A 147 12.23 13.10 -2.69
CA LEU A 147 11.21 12.08 -2.51
C LEU A 147 11.06 11.22 -3.77
N ILE A 148 10.98 11.85 -4.96
CA ILE A 148 10.89 11.14 -6.25
C ILE A 148 12.11 10.22 -6.43
N SER A 149 13.29 10.70 -6.07
CA SER A 149 14.53 9.93 -6.14
C SER A 149 14.47 8.71 -5.22
N ARG A 150 13.96 8.86 -3.99
CA ARG A 150 13.78 7.73 -3.06
C ARG A 150 12.77 6.71 -3.56
N LEU A 151 11.63 7.16 -4.07
CA LEU A 151 10.61 6.28 -4.67
C LEU A 151 11.17 5.51 -5.87
N SER A 152 12.07 6.13 -6.64
CA SER A 152 12.73 5.51 -7.79
C SER A 152 13.84 4.52 -7.42
N TRP A 153 14.33 4.52 -6.18
CA TRP A 153 15.34 3.56 -5.71
C TRP A 153 14.74 2.19 -5.37
N GLY A 154 13.45 2.16 -5.03
CA GLY A 154 12.70 0.93 -4.77
C GLY A 154 12.30 0.20 -6.04
N ILE A 155 11.73 -1.00 -5.87
CA ILE A 155 11.13 -1.72 -6.99
C ILE A 155 9.79 -1.06 -7.34
N THR A 156 9.66 -0.60 -8.57
CA THR A 156 8.42 -0.03 -9.10
C THR A 156 7.67 -1.09 -9.91
N LEU A 157 6.47 -1.45 -9.47
CA LEU A 157 5.67 -2.54 -10.02
C LEU A 157 4.38 -1.99 -10.64
N LYS A 158 4.18 -2.25 -11.93
CA LYS A 158 2.96 -1.87 -12.64
C LYS A 158 1.90 -2.95 -12.46
N LEU A 159 0.70 -2.55 -12.05
CA LEU A 159 -0.48 -3.41 -12.04
C LEU A 159 -1.32 -3.20 -13.29
N HIS A 160 -1.88 -4.30 -13.76
CA HIS A 160 -2.81 -4.30 -14.87
C HIS A 160 -4.25 -4.41 -14.33
N PRO A 161 -5.22 -3.69 -14.90
CA PRO A 161 -6.62 -3.91 -14.55
C PRO A 161 -7.00 -5.37 -14.88
N LEU A 162 -7.90 -5.93 -14.08
CA LEU A 162 -8.48 -7.24 -14.37
C LEU A 162 -9.23 -7.18 -15.72
N GLU A 163 -9.14 -8.25 -16.50
CA GLU A 163 -9.97 -8.41 -17.69
C GLU A 163 -11.43 -8.67 -17.26
N ASP A 164 -12.42 -8.32 -18.09
CA ASP A 164 -13.85 -8.38 -17.70
C ASP A 164 -14.29 -9.75 -17.16
N GLU A 165 -13.72 -10.85 -17.67
CA GLU A 165 -13.98 -12.21 -17.18
C GLU A 165 -13.43 -12.44 -15.75
N ASP A 166 -12.29 -11.83 -15.41
CA ASP A 166 -11.68 -11.92 -14.09
C ASP A 166 -12.43 -11.04 -13.05
N ILE A 167 -13.07 -9.96 -13.50
CA ILE A 167 -13.87 -9.07 -12.63
C ILE A 167 -15.08 -9.81 -12.06
N LEU A 168 -15.83 -10.53 -12.90
CA LEU A 168 -17.01 -11.31 -12.46
C LEU A 168 -16.62 -12.38 -11.44
N LEU A 169 -15.50 -13.07 -11.68
CA LEU A 169 -15.00 -14.09 -10.76
C LEU A 169 -14.51 -13.49 -9.44
N ALA A 170 -13.81 -12.34 -9.49
CA ALA A 170 -13.35 -11.62 -8.30
C ALA A 170 -14.53 -11.12 -7.46
N LEU A 171 -15.59 -10.59 -8.09
CA LEU A 171 -16.83 -10.22 -7.44
C LEU A 171 -17.49 -11.42 -6.76
N SER A 172 -17.56 -12.57 -7.44
CA SER A 172 -18.10 -13.81 -6.89
C SER A 172 -17.35 -14.27 -5.63
N LEU A 173 -16.01 -14.23 -5.64
CA LEU A 173 -15.19 -14.57 -4.46
C LEU A 173 -15.43 -13.62 -3.29
N ARG A 174 -15.52 -12.32 -3.57
CA ARG A 174 -15.73 -11.28 -2.56
C ARG A 174 -17.14 -11.34 -1.96
N ALA A 175 -18.14 -11.65 -2.79
CA ALA A 175 -19.50 -11.91 -2.36
C ALA A 175 -19.55 -13.15 -1.45
N ARG A 176 -18.94 -14.26 -1.87
CA ARG A 176 -18.87 -15.49 -1.05
C ARG A 176 -18.14 -15.29 0.28
N ALA A 177 -17.04 -14.53 0.29
CA ALA A 177 -16.33 -14.17 1.52
C ALA A 177 -17.21 -13.34 2.48
N LYS A 178 -18.22 -12.64 1.95
CA LYS A 178 -19.23 -11.89 2.71
C LYS A 178 -20.55 -12.66 2.91
N GLY A 179 -20.60 -13.95 2.54
CA GLY A 179 -21.80 -14.78 2.65
C GLY A 179 -22.92 -14.46 1.66
N LEU A 180 -22.60 -13.77 0.57
CA LEU A 180 -23.53 -13.40 -0.50
C LEU A 180 -23.31 -14.29 -1.72
N ASP A 181 -24.38 -14.85 -2.28
CA ASP A 181 -24.35 -15.53 -3.58
C ASP A 181 -24.72 -14.54 -4.69
N LEU A 182 -23.83 -14.32 -5.64
CA LEU A 182 -24.13 -13.59 -6.87
C LEU A 182 -24.77 -14.56 -7.88
N PRO A 183 -25.95 -14.24 -8.44
CA PRO A 183 -26.51 -15.02 -9.54
C PRO A 183 -25.59 -14.94 -10.78
N PRO A 184 -25.62 -15.98 -11.64
CA PRO A 184 -24.75 -16.07 -12.82
C PRO A 184 -25.01 -14.96 -13.84
#